data_AF-A0A4D9E611-F1
#
_entry.id   AF-A0A4D9E611-F1
#
_cell.length_a   1.000
_cell.length_b   1.000
_cell.length_c   1.000
_cell.angle_alpha   90.00
_cell.angle_beta   90.00
_cell.angle_gamma   90.00
#
_symmetry.space_group_name_H-M   'P 1'
#
loop_
_entity.id
_entity.type
_entity.pdbx_description
1 polymer ?
#
loop_
_entity_poly.entity_id
_entity_poly.type
_entity_poly.pdbx_seq_one_letter_code
_entity_poly.pdbx_strand_id
1 'polypeptide(L)'
;MTSAEMLPSSTNTEEIKSVQPPSCANPGNPVFSCMLDPKTLTTNNFLTNPQLLLFKTTSSEYGAIPPTSQMVPCTYHPKDETFTKHLLICGLTQHNYINTAIDRSRVYDYPNMQHTL
;
A
#
# COMPACT_ATOMS: atom_id res chain seq x y z
N MET A 1 -37.03 31.64 45.42
CA MET A 1 -36.54 30.37 44.87
C MET A 1 -35.37 30.69 43.97
N THR A 2 -34.26 30.02 44.22
CA THR A 2 -32.87 30.48 44.02
C THR A 2 -32.35 30.14 42.61
N SER A 3 -31.52 31.04 42.09
CA SER A 3 -30.83 31.00 40.80
C SER A 3 -29.91 29.79 40.61
N ALA A 4 -29.78 29.33 39.36
CA ALA A 4 -28.74 28.42 38.90
C ALA A 4 -27.59 29.23 38.26
N GLU A 5 -26.42 29.21 38.90
CA GLU A 5 -25.16 29.65 38.31
C GLU A 5 -24.19 28.46 38.36
N MET A 6 -23.71 28.04 37.19
CA MET A 6 -22.77 26.94 37.02
C MET A 6 -21.36 27.51 36.94
N LEU A 7 -20.52 27.16 37.93
CA LEU A 7 -19.12 27.54 38.00
C LEU A 7 -18.27 26.82 36.93
N PRO A 8 -17.20 27.46 36.41
CA PRO A 8 -16.38 26.93 35.34
C PRO A 8 -15.37 25.87 35.80
N SER A 9 -15.09 24.95 34.87
CA SER A 9 -14.07 23.91 34.88
C SER A 9 -12.65 24.49 35.01
N SER A 10 -11.88 24.03 36.00
CA SER A 10 -10.44 24.24 36.07
C SER A 10 -9.72 23.33 35.07
N THR A 11 -9.11 23.93 34.07
CA THR A 11 -8.14 23.30 33.18
C THR A 11 -6.74 23.59 33.72
N ASN A 12 -6.05 22.56 34.22
CA ASN A 12 -4.62 22.65 34.51
C ASN A 12 -3.86 22.44 33.19
N THR A 13 -3.56 23.54 32.51
CA THR A 13 -2.57 23.56 31.44
C THR A 13 -1.28 24.08 32.07
N GLU A 14 -0.32 23.18 32.29
CA GLU A 14 1.04 23.58 32.64
C GLU A 14 1.64 24.36 31.46
N GLU A 15 1.77 25.67 31.63
CA GLU A 15 2.57 26.54 30.78
C GLU A 15 4.03 26.12 30.86
N ILE A 16 4.49 25.32 29.90
CA ILE A 16 5.93 25.22 29.61
C ILE A 16 6.34 26.54 28.96
N LYS A 17 6.73 27.49 29.81
CA LYS A 17 7.31 28.78 29.45
C LYS A 17 8.48 28.55 28.49
N SER A 18 8.30 28.90 27.21
CA SER A 18 9.37 28.79 26.20
C SER A 18 10.53 29.69 26.62
N VAL A 19 11.65 29.08 27.01
CA VAL A 19 12.91 29.78 27.26
C VAL A 19 13.38 30.32 25.91
N GLN A 20 13.34 31.64 25.75
CA GLN A 20 13.86 32.30 24.55
C GLN A 20 15.38 32.09 24.52
N PRO A 21 15.94 31.51 23.44
CA PRO A 21 17.37 31.25 23.35
C PRO A 21 18.15 32.58 23.32
N PRO A 22 19.38 32.60 23.87
CA PRO A 22 20.23 33.79 23.83
C PRO A 22 20.47 34.24 22.38
N SER A 23 20.48 35.55 22.14
CA SER A 23 20.73 36.11 20.81
C SER A 23 22.13 35.73 20.34
N CYS A 24 22.21 35.04 19.20
CA CYS A 24 23.48 34.64 18.61
C CYS A 24 24.22 35.89 18.08
N ALA A 25 25.35 36.23 18.69
CA ALA A 25 26.15 37.41 18.35
C ALA A 25 26.87 37.31 16.98
N ASN A 26 26.99 36.10 16.41
CA ASN A 26 27.54 35.86 15.07
C ASN A 26 26.81 34.66 14.45
N PRO A 27 25.63 34.88 13.82
CA PRO A 27 24.75 33.79 13.39
C PRO A 27 25.28 32.98 12.21
N GLY A 28 26.49 33.28 11.70
CA GLY A 28 27.19 32.49 10.69
C GLY A 28 26.25 31.94 9.62
N ASN A 29 26.09 30.60 9.60
CA ASN A 29 25.05 29.94 8.84
C ASN A 29 23.75 29.84 9.68
N PRO A 30 22.65 30.51 9.29
CA PRO A 30 21.38 30.54 10.02
C PRO A 30 20.75 29.16 10.28
N VAL A 31 21.09 28.15 9.47
CA VAL A 31 20.62 26.77 9.62
C VAL A 31 21.18 26.11 10.88
N PHE A 32 22.40 26.46 11.28
CA PHE A 32 23.09 25.84 12.42
C PHE A 32 23.05 26.68 13.70
N SER A 33 22.63 27.95 13.61
CA SER A 33 22.56 28.86 14.75
C SER A 33 21.21 28.86 15.48
N CYS A 34 20.31 27.91 15.19
CA CYS A 34 18.97 27.78 15.79
C CYS A 34 18.11 29.06 15.73
N MET A 35 18.42 29.95 14.79
CA MET A 35 17.71 31.21 14.55
C MET A 35 16.43 31.03 13.72
N LEU A 36 16.31 29.89 13.02
CA LEU A 36 15.17 29.55 12.20
C LEU A 36 14.18 28.70 12.99
N ASP A 37 12.90 29.00 12.83
CA ASP A 37 11.84 28.16 13.37
C ASP A 37 11.91 26.77 12.73
N PRO A 38 11.81 25.68 13.49
CA PRO A 38 11.91 24.32 12.94
C PRO A 38 10.82 24.04 11.89
N LYS A 39 9.67 24.73 11.99
CA LYS A 39 8.56 24.68 11.03
C LYS A 39 8.92 25.28 9.66
N THR A 40 9.91 26.16 9.60
CA THR A 40 10.41 26.76 8.35
C THR A 40 11.49 25.89 7.70
N LEU A 41 12.06 24.96 8.46
CA LEU A 41 13.18 24.11 8.06
C LEU A 41 12.72 22.70 7.66
N THR A 42 11.44 22.53 7.39
CA THR A 42 10.84 21.30 6.87
C THR A 42 10.61 21.40 5.37
N THR A 43 10.81 20.27 4.69
CA THR A 43 10.52 20.14 3.26
C THR A 43 9.01 20.20 3.05
N ASN A 44 8.52 21.22 2.34
CA ASN A 44 7.10 21.38 2.04
C ASN A 44 6.77 20.73 0.69
N ASN A 45 6.31 19.48 0.70
CA ASN A 45 5.75 18.84 -0.48
C ASN A 45 4.47 18.11 -0.08
N PHE A 46 3.40 18.36 -0.82
CA PHE A 46 2.04 17.90 -0.53
C PHE A 46 1.92 16.36 -0.54
N LEU A 47 2.77 15.66 -1.30
CA LEU A 47 2.70 14.21 -1.47
C LEU A 47 3.66 13.43 -0.58
N THR A 48 4.54 14.11 0.15
CA THR A 48 5.58 13.46 0.97
C THR A 48 5.53 13.93 2.41
N ASN A 49 5.95 13.07 3.34
CA ASN A 49 6.07 13.47 4.73
C ASN A 49 7.07 14.63 4.90
N PRO A 50 6.73 15.67 5.67
CA PRO A 50 7.63 16.79 5.89
C PRO A 50 8.85 16.31 6.69
N GLN A 51 10.05 16.45 6.10
CA GLN A 51 11.31 16.09 6.74
C GLN A 51 12.13 17.35 7.03
N LEU A 52 12.79 17.37 8.19
CA LEU A 52 13.72 18.43 8.55
C LEU A 52 14.94 18.39 7.62
N LEU A 53 15.35 19.54 7.09
CA LEU A 53 16.46 19.63 6.13
C LEU A 53 17.79 19.11 6.70
N LEU A 54 18.03 19.22 8.02
CA LEU A 54 19.23 18.69 8.67
C LEU A 54 19.32 17.15 8.60
N PHE A 55 18.18 16.47 8.51
CA PHE A 55 18.10 15.01 8.49
C PHE A 55 17.82 14.47 7.09
N LYS A 56 17.87 15.30 6.04
CA LYS A 56 17.64 14.85 4.67
C LYS A 56 18.74 13.86 4.26
N THR A 57 18.32 12.67 3.89
CA THR A 57 19.21 11.60 3.38
C THR A 57 19.04 11.46 1.87
N THR A 58 19.89 10.68 1.22
CA THR A 58 19.69 10.33 -0.20
C THR A 58 18.46 9.44 -0.39
N SER A 59 18.14 8.59 0.58
CA SER A 59 16.95 7.74 0.53
C SER A 59 15.64 8.53 0.56
N SER A 60 15.63 9.72 1.17
CA SER A 60 14.43 10.57 1.22
C SER A 60 14.10 11.24 -0.12
N GLU A 61 14.97 11.12 -1.12
CA GLU A 61 14.70 11.59 -2.48
C GLU A 61 13.76 10.63 -3.23
N TYR A 62 13.74 9.35 -2.84
CA TYR A 62 12.81 8.39 -3.42
C TYR A 62 11.37 8.75 -3.06
N GLY A 63 10.51 8.88 -4.07
CA GLY A 63 9.12 9.32 -3.89
C GLY A 63 8.93 10.81 -3.62
N ALA A 64 10.00 11.61 -3.59
CA ALA A 64 9.92 13.06 -3.41
C ALA A 64 9.33 13.78 -4.64
N ILE A 65 9.48 13.19 -5.83
CA ILE A 65 9.01 13.79 -7.08
C ILE A 65 7.53 13.41 -7.30
N PRO A 66 6.62 14.39 -7.41
CA PRO A 66 5.22 14.10 -7.70
C PRO A 66 5.06 13.48 -9.10
N PRO A 67 4.21 12.46 -9.27
CA PRO A 67 3.96 11.89 -10.59
C PRO A 67 3.29 12.92 -11.49
N THR A 68 3.81 13.07 -12.70
CA THR A 68 3.22 13.91 -13.76
C THR A 68 2.60 13.03 -14.83
N SER A 69 1.59 13.52 -15.55
CA SER A 69 0.93 12.76 -16.63
C SER A 69 1.90 12.21 -17.69
N GLN A 70 3.02 12.88 -17.93
CA GLN A 70 4.06 12.44 -18.87
C GLN A 70 4.85 11.22 -18.39
N MET A 71 4.82 10.91 -17.09
CA MET A 71 5.51 9.76 -16.50
C MET A 71 4.70 8.46 -16.61
N VAL A 72 3.40 8.56 -16.89
CA VAL A 72 2.48 7.42 -16.95
C VAL A 72 2.52 6.85 -18.38
N PRO A 73 2.53 5.51 -18.56
CA PRO A 73 2.43 4.92 -19.88
C PRO A 73 1.09 5.27 -20.55
N CYS A 74 1.10 5.43 -21.87
CA CYS A 74 -0.13 5.72 -22.64
C CYS A 74 -1.16 4.58 -22.58
N THR A 75 -0.68 3.34 -22.43
CA THR A 75 -1.53 2.15 -22.34
C THR A 75 -0.96 1.19 -21.31
N TYR A 76 -1.81 0.64 -20.45
CA TYR A 76 -1.47 -0.40 -19.48
C TYR A 76 -2.38 -1.61 -19.70
N HIS A 77 -1.78 -2.78 -19.91
CA HIS A 77 -2.49 -4.03 -20.11
C HIS A 77 -2.20 -4.94 -18.91
N PRO A 78 -3.00 -4.86 -17.82
CA PRO A 78 -2.81 -5.73 -16.68
C PRO A 78 -2.99 -7.19 -17.09
N LYS A 79 -2.18 -8.07 -16.50
CA LYS A 79 -2.39 -9.50 -16.65
C LYS A 79 -3.64 -9.89 -15.89
N ASP A 80 -4.65 -10.39 -16.59
CA ASP A 80 -5.83 -10.98 -15.97
C ASP A 80 -5.57 -12.45 -15.63
N GLU A 81 -5.73 -12.78 -14.36
CA GLU A 81 -5.57 -14.14 -13.83
C GLU A 81 -6.89 -14.70 -13.29
N THR A 82 -8.03 -14.11 -13.64
CA THR A 82 -9.38 -14.57 -13.25
C THR A 82 -9.60 -16.04 -13.59
N PHE A 83 -9.27 -16.46 -14.82
CA PHE A 83 -9.40 -17.85 -15.25
C PHE A 83 -8.54 -18.81 -14.42
N THR A 84 -7.27 -18.46 -14.19
CA THR A 84 -6.35 -19.29 -13.39
C THR A 84 -6.80 -19.39 -11.94
N LYS A 85 -7.30 -18.29 -11.35
CA LYS A 85 -7.88 -18.31 -9.99
C LYS A 85 -9.10 -19.19 -9.92
N HIS A 86 -9.95 -19.18 -10.95
CA HIS A 86 -11.11 -20.07 -11.02
C HIS A 86 -10.68 -21.55 -11.08
N LEU A 87 -9.68 -21.89 -11.90
CA LEU A 87 -9.12 -23.25 -11.94
C LEU A 87 -8.54 -23.68 -10.59
N LEU A 88 -7.87 -22.78 -9.86
CA LEU A 88 -7.34 -23.08 -8.54
C LEU A 88 -8.44 -23.47 -7.54
N ILE A 89 -9.61 -22.81 -7.60
CA ILE A 89 -10.76 -23.12 -6.76
C ILE A 89 -11.34 -24.50 -7.11
N CYS A 90 -11.39 -24.85 -8.40
CA CYS A 90 -11.89 -26.16 -8.85
C CYS A 90 -11.01 -27.34 -8.41
N GLY A 91 -9.75 -27.08 -8.02
CA GLY A 91 -8.84 -28.10 -7.52
C GLY A 91 -8.19 -28.94 -8.63
N LEU A 92 -7.44 -29.96 -8.22
CA LEU A 92 -6.68 -30.80 -9.13
C LEU A 92 -7.60 -31.79 -9.86
N THR A 93 -7.41 -31.95 -11.18
CA THR A 93 -8.15 -32.95 -11.95
C THR A 93 -7.81 -34.36 -11.47
N GLN A 94 -8.83 -35.15 -11.16
CA GLN A 94 -8.68 -36.55 -10.78
C GLN A 94 -8.99 -37.43 -11.99
N HIS A 95 -8.10 -38.38 -12.29
CA HIS A 95 -8.24 -39.29 -13.43
C HIS A 95 -8.88 -40.62 -13.00
N ASN A 96 -10.04 -40.54 -12.35
CA ASN A 96 -10.76 -41.71 -11.82
C ASN A 96 -11.78 -42.26 -12.84
N TYR A 97 -11.34 -42.54 -14.07
CA TYR A 97 -12.21 -43.09 -15.12
C TYR A 97 -11.71 -44.45 -15.61
N ILE A 98 -12.64 -45.31 -16.04
CA ILE A 98 -12.35 -46.61 -16.64
C ILE A 98 -12.28 -46.43 -18.16
N ASN A 99 -11.36 -47.14 -18.82
CA ASN A 99 -11.30 -47.12 -20.27
C ASN A 99 -12.53 -47.83 -20.85
N THR A 100 -13.40 -47.08 -21.53
CA THR A 100 -14.59 -47.58 -22.22
C THR A 100 -14.43 -47.57 -23.74
N ALA A 101 -13.21 -47.31 -24.25
CA ALA A 101 -12.96 -47.37 -25.67
C ALA A 101 -13.23 -48.78 -26.19
N ILE A 102 -14.09 -48.89 -27.20
CA ILE A 102 -14.31 -50.13 -27.94
C ILE A 102 -13.02 -50.46 -28.68
N ASP A 103 -12.56 -51.70 -28.57
CA ASP A 103 -11.42 -52.16 -29.35
C ASP A 103 -11.68 -51.98 -30.85
N ARG A 104 -10.77 -51.29 -31.54
CA ARG A 104 -10.85 -51.02 -32.98
C ARG A 104 -10.13 -52.08 -33.81
N SER A 105 -9.68 -53.17 -33.19
CA SER A 105 -9.12 -54.28 -33.93
C SER A 105 -10.11 -54.75 -35.02
N ARG A 106 -9.59 -55.00 -36.22
CA ARG A 106 -10.38 -55.51 -37.35
C ARG A 106 -10.75 -56.98 -37.19
N VAL A 107 -10.27 -57.64 -36.14
CA VAL A 107 -10.43 -59.06 -35.90
C VAL A 107 -11.56 -59.22 -34.89
N TYR A 108 -12.70 -59.75 -35.35
CA TYR A 108 -13.80 -60.11 -34.47
C TYR A 108 -13.42 -61.38 -33.70
N ASP A 109 -12.99 -61.25 -32.45
CA ASP A 109 -12.67 -62.41 -31.61
C ASP A 109 -13.91 -63.12 -31.04
N TYR A 110 -15.12 -62.57 -31.22
CA TYR A 110 -16.36 -63.15 -30.68
C TYR A 110 -17.50 -63.24 -31.72
N PRO A 111 -17.65 -64.37 -32.44
CA PRO A 111 -18.65 -64.52 -33.50
C PRO A 111 -20.05 -64.93 -33.01
N ASN A 112 -20.32 -65.04 -31.69
CA ASN A 112 -21.57 -65.64 -31.23
C ASN A 112 -22.21 -64.95 -30.02
N MET A 113 -22.56 -63.67 -30.16
CA MET A 113 -23.56 -63.03 -29.30
C MET A 113 -24.95 -63.19 -29.90
N GLN A 114 -25.44 -64.43 -29.96
CA GLN A 114 -26.87 -64.69 -30.20
C GLN A 114 -27.61 -64.52 -28.88
N HIS A 115 -28.17 -63.34 -28.66
CA HIS A 115 -29.16 -63.14 -27.60
C HIS A 115 -30.51 -63.61 -28.13
N THR A 116 -30.88 -64.85 -27.81
CA THR A 116 -32.23 -65.37 -28.04
C THR A 116 -33.20 -64.71 -27.06
N LEU A 117 -34.31 -64.16 -27.59
CA LEU A 117 -35.42 -63.58 -26.83
C LEU A 117 -36.20 -64.64 -26.05
#